data_AF-A0A8S2ZNX1-F1
#
_entry.id   AF-A0A8S2ZNX1-F1
#
_cell.length_a   1.000
_cell.length_b   1.000
_cell.length_c   1.000
_cell.angle_alpha   90.00
_cell.angle_beta   90.00
_cell.angle_gamma   90.00
#
_symmetry.space_group_name_H-M   'P 1'
#
loop_
_entity.id
_entity.type
_entity.pdbx_description
1 polymer ?
#
loop_
_entity_poly.entity_id
_entity_poly.type
_entity_poly.pdbx_seq_one_letter_code
_entity_poly.pdbx_strand_id
1 'polypeptide(L)' 'MFSLVAHIPANANWAPNGVTVAGGNGCGKAANQLFWPGGLFVDNNQTVVTADFANHRIMQWRKCDATNG' A
#
# COMPACT_ATOMS: atom_id res chain seq x y z
N MET A 1 27.90 -7.86 11.61
CA MET A 1 27.36 -7.97 10.24
C MET A 1 25.85 -7.87 10.35
N PHE A 2 25.26 -6.71 10.08
CA PHE A 2 23.82 -6.45 10.25
C PHE A 2 23.15 -6.41 8.88
N SER A 3 22.23 -7.34 8.62
CA SER A 3 21.35 -7.30 7.46
C SER A 3 20.11 -6.48 7.83
N LEU A 4 19.99 -5.28 7.24
CA LEU A 4 18.81 -4.41 7.33
C LEU A 4 17.93 -4.65 6.10
N VAL A 5 17.49 -5.88 5.91
CA VAL A 5 16.33 -6.21 5.08
C VAL A 5 15.40 -6.97 6.00
N ALA A 6 14.10 -6.66 5.98
CA ALA A 6 13.11 -7.45 6.69
C ALA A 6 13.29 -8.92 6.28
N HIS A 7 13.88 -9.72 7.18
CA HIS A 7 14.04 -11.15 6.96
C HIS A 7 12.63 -11.73 7.09
N ILE A 8 11.90 -11.81 5.97
CA ILE A 8 10.66 -12.56 5.91
C ILE A 8 11.08 -14.02 6.06
N PRO A 9 10.81 -14.66 7.22
CA PRO A 9 11.28 -16.00 7.44
C PRO A 9 10.58 -16.96 6.45
N ALA A 10 11.25 -18.04 6.06
CA ALA A 10 10.70 -19.01 5.12
C ALA A 10 9.40 -19.67 5.60
N ASN A 11 9.09 -19.57 6.90
CA ASN A 11 7.85 -20.03 7.52
C ASN A 11 6.85 -18.91 7.82
N ALA A 12 7.02 -17.73 7.23
CA ALA A 12 6.06 -16.64 7.36
C ALA A 12 4.70 -17.09 6.81
N ASN A 13 3.72 -17.20 7.71
CA ASN A 13 2.34 -17.44 7.33
C ASN A 13 1.65 -16.11 7.02
N TRP A 14 0.69 -16.16 6.10
CA TRP A 14 -0.20 -15.03 5.83
C TRP A 14 -0.94 -14.64 7.11
N ALA A 15 -1.07 -13.33 7.37
CA ALA A 15 -1.85 -12.83 8.50
C ALA A 15 -3.33 -12.73 8.08
N PRO A 16 -4.26 -13.44 8.73
CA PRO A 16 -5.67 -13.43 8.33
C PRO A 16 -6.39 -12.11 8.54
N ASN A 17 -5.86 -11.26 9.42
CA ASN A 17 -6.48 -9.99 9.79
C ASN A 17 -5.78 -8.81 9.11
N GLY A 18 -5.53 -8.92 7.80
CA GLY A 18 -5.01 -7.81 7.00
C GLY A 18 -5.98 -6.63 7.00
N VAL A 19 -5.45 -5.41 6.96
CA VAL A 19 -6.23 -4.18 6.79
C VAL A 19 -5.95 -3.55 5.43
N THR A 20 -6.96 -2.93 4.83
CA THR A 20 -6.78 -2.16 3.60
C THR A 20 -6.06 -0.85 3.94
N VAL A 21 -4.90 -0.63 3.33
CA VAL A 21 -4.07 0.57 3.56
C VAL A 21 -4.04 1.53 2.38
N ALA A 22 -4.64 1.16 1.25
CA ALA A 22 -4.75 1.97 0.05
C ALA A 22 -6.01 1.60 -0.75
N GLY A 23 -6.75 2.61 -1.20
CA GLY A 23 -8.01 2.41 -1.93
C GLY A 23 -9.12 1.83 -1.05
N GLY A 24 -9.76 0.75 -1.51
CA GLY A 24 -10.79 0.00 -0.75
C GLY A 24 -12.24 0.36 -1.07
N ASN A 25 -12.50 1.47 -1.76
CA ASN A 25 -13.85 1.97 -2.03
C ASN A 25 -14.28 1.85 -3.50
N GLY A 26 -13.84 0.76 -4.16
CA GLY A 26 -14.09 0.52 -5.58
C GLY A 26 -13.27 1.40 -6.53
N CYS A 27 -13.56 1.26 -7.82
CA CYS A 27 -12.89 1.99 -8.88
C CYS A 27 -13.35 3.45 -8.94
N GLY A 28 -12.42 4.41 -8.98
CA GLY A 28 -12.78 5.83 -9.13
C GLY A 28 -11.64 6.80 -8.87
N LYS A 29 -11.99 8.09 -8.76
CA LYS A 29 -11.05 9.22 -8.68
C LYS A 29 -10.94 9.83 -7.28
N ALA A 30 -11.77 9.40 -6.34
CA ALA A 30 -11.72 9.92 -4.97
C ALA A 30 -10.40 9.60 -4.27
N ALA A 31 -10.10 10.29 -3.17
CA ALA A 31 -8.88 10.07 -2.39
C ALA A 31 -8.81 8.68 -1.76
N ASN A 32 -9.95 8.00 -1.59
CA ASN A 32 -10.10 6.65 -1.04
C ASN A 32 -10.33 5.58 -2.13
N GLN A 33 -10.07 5.90 -3.41
CA GLN A 33 -10.28 5.03 -4.57
C GLN A 33 -9.04 4.98 -5.47
N LEU A 34 -8.94 3.91 -6.25
CA LEU A 34 -7.92 3.72 -7.29
C LEU A 34 -8.61 3.35 -8.61
N PHE A 35 -7.97 3.58 -9.75
CA PHE A 35 -8.45 3.19 -11.06
C PHE A 35 -7.31 2.62 -11.91
N TRP A 36 -7.35 1.29 -12.09
CA TRP A 36 -6.30 0.50 -12.75
C TRP A 36 -4.88 0.84 -12.29
N PRO A 37 -4.54 0.65 -11.00
CA PRO A 37 -3.20 0.92 -10.51
C PRO A 37 -2.18 -0.04 -11.15
N GLY A 38 -1.03 0.49 -11.57
CA GLY A 38 0.00 -0.26 -12.30
C GLY A 38 1.13 -0.82 -11.44
N GLY A 39 1.27 -0.33 -10.21
CA GLY A 39 2.35 -0.76 -9.31
C GLY A 39 2.29 -0.09 -7.94
N LEU A 40 3.01 -0.68 -6.99
CA LEU A 40 3.16 -0.16 -5.63
C LEU A 40 4.61 -0.27 -5.15
N PHE A 41 4.99 0.67 -4.29
CA PHE A 41 6.25 0.66 -3.56
C PHE A 41 5.95 0.94 -2.08
N VAL A 42 6.72 0.31 -1.19
CA VAL A 42 6.61 0.52 0.26
C VAL A 42 7.97 0.99 0.78
N ASP A 43 8.01 2.14 1.44
CA ASP A 43 9.23 2.65 2.05
C ASP A 43 9.47 2.11 3.47
N ASN A 44 10.64 2.42 4.04
CA ASN A 44 10.99 2.01 5.41
C ASN A 44 10.08 2.63 6.49
N ASN A 45 9.35 3.69 6.16
CA ASN A 45 8.36 4.33 7.05
C ASN A 45 6.96 3.70 6.91
N GLN A 46 6.83 2.58 6.19
CA GLN A 46 5.55 1.92 5.88
C GLN A 46 4.59 2.84 5.13
N THR A 47 5.13 3.77 4.34
CA THR A 47 4.35 4.51 3.36
C THR A 47 4.16 3.64 2.13
N VAL A 48 2.92 3.47 1.70
CA VAL A 48 2.58 2.84 0.42
C VAL A 48 2.44 3.93 -0.64
N VAL A 49 3.23 3.84 -1.71
CA VAL A 49 3.12 4.69 -2.89
C VAL A 49 2.55 3.86 -4.03
N THR A 50 1.53 4.36 -4.71
CA THR A 50 0.85 3.65 -5.80
C THR A 50 0.81 4.49 -7.05
N ALA A 51 1.09 3.85 -8.19
CA ALA A 51 0.86 4.44 -9.51
C ALA A 51 -0.59 4.20 -9.92
N ASP A 52 -1.46 5.18 -9.69
CA ASP A 52 -2.88 5.12 -10.02
C ASP A 52 -3.08 5.46 -11.51
N PHE A 53 -2.71 4.50 -12.35
CA PHE A 53 -2.34 4.72 -13.75
C PHE A 53 -3.48 5.30 -14.59
N ALA A 54 -4.71 4.79 -14.52
CA ALA A 54 -5.80 5.32 -15.33
C ALA A 54 -6.35 6.67 -14.81
N ASN A 55 -5.96 7.06 -13.60
CA ASN A 55 -6.21 8.42 -13.08
C ASN A 55 -5.03 9.37 -13.32
N HIS A 56 -3.95 8.92 -13.95
CA HIS A 56 -2.75 9.71 -14.25
C HIS A 56 -2.15 10.40 -13.01
N ARG A 57 -2.16 9.72 -11.85
CA ARG A 57 -1.63 10.27 -10.60
C ARG A 57 -0.79 9.26 -9.83
N ILE A 58 0.02 9.77 -8.92
CA ILE A 58 0.70 8.99 -7.88
C ILE A 58 0.00 9.27 -6.55
N MET A 59 -0.33 8.23 -5.79
CA MET A 59 -0.95 8.37 -4.47
C MET A 59 -0.04 7.81 -3.38
N GLN A 60 0.02 8.53 -2.26
CA GLN A 60 0.80 8.16 -1.09
C GLN A 60 -0.13 7.90 0.09
N TRP A 61 0.11 6.78 0.79
CA TRP A 61 -0.64 6.34 1.95
C TRP A 61 0.34 6.08 3.08
N ARG A 62 0.36 6.97 4.06
CA ARG A 62 1.25 6.84 5.21
C ARG A 62 0.57 6.00 6.28
N LYS A 63 1.30 5.17 7.00
CA LYS A 63 0.73 4.32 8.06
C LYS A 63 -0.15 5.08 9.08
N CYS A 64 0.20 6.33 9.41
CA CYS A 64 -0.54 7.18 10.34
C CYS A 64 -1.67 8.00 9.68
N ASP A 65 -1.69 8.09 8.36
CA ASP A 65 -2.69 8.82 7.57
C ASP A 65 -3.51 7.88 6.66
N ALA A 66 -3.28 6.56 6.76
CA ALA A 66 -4.01 5.54 6.02
C ALA A 66 -5.44 5.61 6.52
N THR A 67 -6.24 6.39 5.80
CA THR A 67 -7.62 6.69 6.13
C THR A 67 -8.31 5.37 6.41
N ASN A 68 -8.76 5.21 7.65
CA ASN A 68 -9.84 4.31 8.00
C ASN A 68 -10.92 4.53 6.93
N GLY A 69 -11.03 3.58 6.00
CA GLY A 69 -12.23 3.42 5.20
C GLY A 69 -13.33 2.90 6.09
#